data_AF-A0A317KUH6-F1
#
_entry.id   AF-A0A317KUH6-F1
#
_cell.length_a   1.000
_cell.length_b   1.000
_cell.length_c   1.000
_cell.angle_alpha   90.00
_cell.angle_beta   90.00
_cell.angle_gamma   90.00
#
_symmetry.space_group_name_H-M   'P 1'
#
loop_
_entity.id
_entity.type
_entity.pdbx_description
1 polymer ?
#
loop_
_entity_poly.entity_id
_entity_poly.type
_entity_poly.pdbx_seq_one_letter_code
_entity_poly.pdbx_strand_id
1 'polypeptide(L)'
;MKTFLLICLGVIAAFVLLANVGPIIMLLISVAIAYYGVRKFILAETTGKKVLWAFVILIGVSMSLSNIPALIGIVALVVLYYTYKKWKQEKENTYYNDDYLNWDKL
;
A
#
# COMPACT_ATOMS: atom_id res chain seq x y z
N MET A 1 12.37 -4.74 25.24
CA MET A 1 12.04 -3.36 24.80
C MET A 1 11.78 -3.23 23.30
N LYS A 2 12.53 -3.93 22.42
CA LYS A 2 12.37 -3.83 20.95
C LYS A 2 10.98 -4.24 20.46
N THR A 3 10.39 -5.27 21.05
CA THR A 3 9.04 -5.76 20.70
C THR A 3 7.93 -4.75 21.04
N PHE A 4 8.04 -4.04 22.16
CA PHE A 4 7.09 -3.00 22.57
C PHE A 4 7.08 -1.82 21.59
N LEU A 5 8.27 -1.38 21.16
CA LEU A 5 8.41 -0.33 20.15
C LEU A 5 7.83 -0.75 18.79
N LEU A 6 8.06 -1.99 18.36
CA LEU A 6 7.47 -2.53 17.12
C LEU A 6 5.94 -2.58 17.19
N ILE A 7 5.38 -2.97 18.35
CA ILE A 7 3.92 -2.99 18.55
C ILE A 7 3.35 -1.56 18.49
N CYS A 8 3.94 -0.60 19.21
CA CYS A 8 3.50 0.80 19.16
C CYS A 8 3.57 1.37 17.75
N LEU A 9 4.67 1.14 17.02
CA LEU A 9 4.83 1.58 15.63
C LEU A 9 3.77 0.95 14.73
N GLY A 10 3.50 -0.35 14.89
CA GLY A 10 2.48 -1.07 14.15
C GLY A 10 1.07 -0.52 14.41
N VAL A 11 0.72 -0.21 15.66
CA VAL A 11 -0.58 0.36 16.02
C VAL A 11 -0.77 1.74 15.40
N ILE A 12 0.23 2.62 15.49
CA ILE A 12 0.18 3.95 14.88
C ILE A 12 0.04 3.83 13.37
N ALA A 13 0.85 2.98 12.73
CA ALA A 13 0.76 2.73 11.29
C ALA A 13 -0.61 2.19 10.89
N ALA A 14 -1.22 1.31 11.69
CA ALA A 14 -2.56 0.80 11.44
C ALA A 14 -3.63 1.90 11.49
N PHE A 15 -3.58 2.81 12.47
CA PHE A 15 -4.50 3.94 12.54
C PHE A 15 -4.32 4.91 11.37
N VAL A 16 -3.08 5.23 11.00
CA VAL A 16 -2.78 6.07 9.83
C VAL A 16 -3.29 5.40 8.56
N LEU A 17 -3.11 4.09 8.42
CA LEU A 17 -3.63 3.33 7.28
C LEU A 17 -5.16 3.43 7.23
N LEU A 18 -5.85 3.13 8.34
CA LEU A 18 -7.31 3.20 8.46
C LEU A 18 -7.85 4.61 8.12
N ALA A 19 -7.20 5.66 8.62
CA ALA A 19 -7.57 7.05 8.31
C ALA A 19 -7.42 7.40 6.82
N ASN A 20 -6.52 6.71 6.11
CA ASN A 20 -6.24 6.94 4.69
C ASN A 20 -6.82 5.86 3.76
N VAL A 21 -7.64 4.93 4.26
CA VAL A 21 -8.28 3.89 3.42
C VAL A 21 -9.13 4.50 2.31
N GLY A 22 -9.94 5.53 2.64
CA GLY A 22 -10.77 6.22 1.65
C GLY A 22 -9.96 6.78 0.48
N PRO A 23 -8.96 7.65 0.74
CA PRO A 23 -8.05 8.15 -0.28
C PRO A 23 -7.33 7.06 -1.08
N ILE A 24 -6.87 5.96 -0.45
CA ILE A 24 -6.24 4.83 -1.16
C ILE A 24 -7.21 4.19 -2.17
N ILE A 25 -8.43 3.90 -1.73
CA ILE A 25 -9.45 3.29 -2.59
C ILE A 25 -9.78 4.22 -3.76
N MET A 26 -9.97 5.51 -3.47
CA MET A 26 -10.25 6.51 -4.50
C MET A 26 -9.09 6.63 -5.50
N LEU A 27 -7.85 6.60 -5.02
CA LEU A 27 -6.67 6.61 -5.87
C LEU A 27 -6.63 5.37 -6.78
N LEU A 28 -6.89 4.17 -6.25
CA LEU A 28 -7.01 2.93 -7.03
C LEU A 28 -8.06 3.03 -8.13
N ILE A 29 -9.24 3.56 -7.82
CA ILE A 29 -10.32 3.77 -8.79
C ILE A 29 -9.89 4.77 -9.87
N SER A 30 -9.28 5.89 -9.47
CA SER A 30 -8.84 6.93 -10.40
C SER A 30 -7.75 6.44 -11.37
N VAL A 31 -6.80 5.64 -10.89
CA VAL A 31 -5.79 4.97 -11.71
C VAL A 31 -6.43 3.97 -12.65
N ALA A 32 -7.42 3.20 -12.20
CA ALA A 32 -8.15 2.27 -13.05
C ALA A 32 -8.88 3.02 -14.19
N ILE A 33 -9.58 4.11 -13.88
CA ILE A 33 -10.26 4.96 -14.88
C ILE A 33 -9.24 5.50 -15.88
N ALA A 34 -8.13 6.07 -15.41
CA ALA A 34 -7.08 6.59 -16.28
C ALA A 34 -6.50 5.49 -17.18
N TYR A 35 -6.21 4.30 -16.62
CA TYR A 35 -5.70 3.15 -17.37
C TYR A 35 -6.66 2.67 -18.46
N TYR A 36 -7.94 2.50 -18.13
CA TYR A 36 -8.96 2.14 -19.11
C TYR A 36 -9.13 3.22 -20.17
N GLY A 37 -9.06 4.50 -19.77
CA GLY A 37 -9.07 5.64 -20.67
C GLY A 37 -7.92 5.60 -21.66
N VAL A 38 -6.69 5.38 -21.19
CA VAL A 38 -5.48 5.24 -22.04
C VAL A 38 -5.63 4.07 -23.00
N ARG A 39 -6.07 2.91 -22.51
CA ARG A 39 -6.27 1.72 -23.34
C ARG A 39 -7.28 1.99 -24.46
N LYS A 40 -8.40 2.64 -24.15
CA LYS A 40 -9.43 2.98 -25.14
C LYS A 40 -9.01 4.13 -26.07
N PHE A 41 -8.18 5.06 -25.59
CA PHE A 41 -7.58 6.12 -26.41
C PHE A 41 -6.67 5.55 -27.50
N ILE A 42 -5.82 4.58 -27.14
CA ILE A 42 -4.92 3.91 -28.09
C ILE A 42 -5.74 3.12 -29.12
N LEU A 43 -6.80 2.43 -28.69
CA LEU A 43 -7.68 1.62 -29.55
C LEU A 43 -8.69 2.45 -30.37
N ALA A 44 -8.78 3.76 -30.16
CA ALA A 44 -9.78 4.58 -30.83
C ALA A 44 -9.36 4.85 -32.29
N GLU A 45 -10.22 4.46 -33.24
CA GLU A 45 -9.98 4.65 -34.67
C GLU A 45 -10.30 6.07 -35.16
N THR A 46 -11.12 6.82 -34.42
CA THR A 46 -11.56 8.17 -34.82
C THR A 46 -11.04 9.24 -33.89
N THR A 47 -10.75 10.42 -34.46
CA THR A 47 -10.27 11.60 -33.72
C THR A 47 -11.25 12.03 -32.63
N GLY A 48 -12.56 12.00 -32.90
CA GLY A 48 -13.58 12.34 -31.90
C GLY A 48 -13.58 11.41 -30.68
N LYS A 49 -13.44 10.09 -30.90
CA LYS A 49 -13.32 9.11 -29.81
C LYS A 49 -12.03 9.33 -29.01
N LYS A 50 -10.91 9.63 -29.68
CA LYS A 50 -9.65 9.96 -29.00
C LYS A 50 -9.81 11.18 -28.10
N VAL A 51 -10.45 12.25 -28.57
CA VAL A 51 -10.68 13.46 -27.76
C VAL A 51 -11.53 13.14 -26.52
N LEU A 52 -12.60 12.36 -26.66
CA LEU A 52 -13.42 11.94 -25.51
C LEU A 52 -12.61 11.13 -24.48
N TRP A 53 -11.84 10.14 -24.93
CA TRP A 53 -11.00 9.36 -24.02
C TRP A 53 -9.88 10.19 -23.39
N ALA A 54 -9.36 11.21 -24.08
CA ALA A 54 -8.39 12.15 -23.50
C ALA A 54 -8.96 12.89 -22.29
N PHE A 55 -10.23 13.33 -22.35
CA PHE A 55 -10.91 13.92 -21.19
C PHE A 55 -11.07 12.94 -20.03
N VAL A 56 -11.45 11.68 -20.31
CA VAL A 56 -11.57 10.64 -19.28
C VAL A 56 -10.22 10.39 -18.59
N ILE A 57 -9.13 10.32 -19.36
CA ILE A 57 -7.77 10.20 -18.82
C ILE A 57 -7.46 11.40 -17.94
N LEU A 58 -7.74 12.61 -18.41
CA LEU A 58 -7.44 13.85 -17.67
C LEU A 58 -8.21 13.91 -16.35
N ILE A 59 -9.47 13.47 -16.31
CA ILE A 59 -10.25 13.35 -15.07
C ILE A 59 -9.63 12.33 -14.13
N GLY A 60 -9.30 11.12 -14.62
CA GLY A 60 -8.67 10.08 -13.81
C GLY A 60 -7.32 10.52 -13.21
N VAL A 61 -6.49 11.19 -14.00
CA VAL A 61 -5.20 11.74 -13.54
C VAL A 61 -5.42 12.86 -12.53
N SER A 62 -6.37 13.77 -12.77
CA SER A 62 -6.66 14.88 -11.84
C SER A 62 -7.18 14.37 -10.50
N MET A 63 -8.06 13.37 -10.52
CA MET A 63 -8.52 12.67 -9.32
C MET A 63 -7.36 12.00 -8.59
N SER A 64 -6.45 11.34 -9.31
CA SER A 64 -5.26 10.72 -8.69
C SER A 64 -4.42 11.76 -7.94
N LEU A 65 -4.16 12.91 -8.57
CA LEU A 65 -3.36 14.00 -7.99
C LEU A 65 -4.03 14.64 -6.78
N SER A 66 -5.36 14.72 -6.74
CA SER A 66 -6.11 15.26 -5.60
C SER A 66 -6.09 14.35 -4.37
N ASN A 67 -5.68 13.09 -4.51
CA ASN A 67 -5.66 12.09 -3.44
C ASN A 67 -4.25 11.89 -2.85
N ILE A 68 -3.50 12.98 -2.63
CA ILE A 68 -2.16 12.94 -1.96
C ILE A 68 -2.17 12.14 -0.64
N PRO A 69 -3.19 12.21 0.24
CA PRO A 69 -3.22 11.41 1.48
C PRO A 69 -3.11 9.89 1.23
N ALA A 70 -3.51 9.40 0.05
CA ALA A 70 -3.32 7.99 -0.32
C ALA A 70 -1.85 7.57 -0.28
N LEU A 71 -0.92 8.46 -0.62
CA LEU A 71 0.52 8.16 -0.55
C LEU A 71 0.96 7.91 0.90
N ILE A 72 0.46 8.71 1.84
CA ILE A 72 0.72 8.53 3.27
C ILE A 72 0.16 7.20 3.74
N GLY A 73 -1.04 6.85 3.31
CA GLY A 73 -1.64 5.55 3.59
C GLY A 73 -0.83 4.39 3.01
N ILE A 74 -0.33 4.49 1.78
CA ILE A 74 0.54 3.48 1.16
C ILE A 74 1.84 3.33 1.97
N VAL A 75 2.47 4.42 2.38
CA VAL A 75 3.66 4.38 3.24
C VAL A 75 3.34 3.68 4.56
N ALA A 76 2.21 3.98 5.19
CA ALA A 76 1.76 3.32 6.41
C ALA A 76 1.56 1.81 6.22
N LEU A 77 0.99 1.39 5.08
CA LEU A 77 0.85 -0.03 4.71
C LEU A 77 2.22 -0.72 4.61
N VAL A 78 3.18 -0.08 3.95
CA VAL A 78 4.55 -0.61 3.81
C VAL A 78 5.22 -0.72 5.19
N VAL A 79 5.13 0.30 6.03
CA VAL A 79 5.67 0.27 7.40
C VAL A 79 5.03 -0.85 8.22
N LEU A 80 3.71 -1.02 8.13
CA LEU A 80 2.99 -2.09 8.81
C LEU A 80 3.46 -3.47 8.36
N TYR A 81 3.63 -3.69 7.05
CA TYR A 81 4.13 -4.94 6.49
C TYR A 81 5.55 -5.28 6.99
N TYR A 82 6.47 -4.32 6.95
CA TYR A 82 7.84 -4.54 7.44
C TYR A 82 7.89 -4.78 8.95
N THR A 83 7.09 -4.05 9.72
CA THR A 83 6.98 -4.23 11.17
C THR A 83 6.49 -5.63 11.52
N TYR A 84 5.43 -6.08 10.83
CA TYR A 84 4.91 -7.44 10.97
C TYR A 84 5.95 -8.50 10.58
N LYS A 85 6.61 -8.33 9.42
CA LYS A 85 7.65 -9.26 8.94
C LYS A 85 8.80 -9.37 9.94
N LYS A 86 9.28 -8.24 10.46
CA LYS A 86 10.38 -8.20 11.43
C LYS A 86 9.99 -8.86 12.75
N TRP A 87 8.78 -8.62 13.23
CA TRP A 87 8.27 -9.29 14.44
C TRP A 87 8.17 -10.80 14.26
N LYS A 88 7.71 -11.27 13.09
CA LYS A 88 7.68 -12.72 12.77
C LYS A 88 9.08 -13.33 12.77
N GLN A 89 10.06 -12.66 12.15
CA GLN A 89 11.44 -13.12 12.12
C GLN A 89 12.10 -13.14 13.52
N GLU A 90 11.84 -12.13 14.35
CA GLU A 90 12.36 -12.10 15.73
C GLU A 90 11.81 -13.26 16.57
N LYS A 91 10.53 -13.62 16.37
CA LYS A 91 9.93 -14.80 17.01
C LYS A 91 10.57 -16.12 16.56
N GLU A 92 10.79 -16.27 15.26
CA GLU A 92 11.41 -17.48 14.69
C GLU A 92 12.85 -17.67 15.17
N ASN A 93 13.64 -16.58 15.20
CA ASN A 93 15.01 -16.64 15.75
C ASN A 93 15.02 -16.94 17.26
N THR A 94 14.06 -16.40 18.02
CA THR A 94 13.97 -16.68 19.46
C THR A 94 13.62 -18.15 19.72
N TYR A 95 12.71 -18.71 18.90
CA TYR A 95 12.29 -20.12 18.97
C TYR A 95 13.35 -21.11 18.46
N TYR A 96 14.26 -20.67 17.59
CA TYR A 96 15.44 -21.48 17.27
C TYR A 96 16.42 -21.46 18.45
N ASN A 97 16.61 -20.27 19.05
CA ASN A 97 17.52 -20.05 20.17
C ASN A 97 17.21 -20.78 21.46
N ASP A 98 15.95 -20.85 21.85
CA ASP A 98 15.55 -21.55 23.06
C ASP A 98 15.67 -23.08 22.92
N ASP A 99 15.34 -23.64 21.75
CA ASP A 99 15.43 -25.06 21.47
C ASP A 99 16.88 -25.52 21.45
N TYR A 100 17.77 -24.86 20.68
CA TYR A 100 19.17 -25.27 20.64
C TYR A 100 19.84 -25.22 22.02
N LEU A 101 19.65 -24.15 22.82
CA LEU A 101 20.29 -24.01 24.15
C LEU A 101 19.86 -25.07 25.17
N ASN A 102 18.76 -25.77 24.92
CA ASN A 102 18.29 -26.85 25.78
C ASN A 102 18.94 -28.21 25.43
N TRP A 103 19.38 -28.42 24.19
CA TRP A 103 20.02 -29.68 23.78
C TRP A 103 21.47 -29.79 24.29
N ASP A 104 22.20 -28.68 24.40
CA ASP A 104 23.56 -28.65 24.97
C ASP A 104 23.61 -28.94 26.49
N LYS A 105 22.46 -28.99 27.16
CA LYS A 105 22.35 -29.25 28.61
C LYS A 105 22.01 -30.70 28.96
N LEU A 106 21.88 -31.58 27.97
CA LEU A 106 21.61 -33.02 28.12
C LEU A 106 22.88 -33.85 27.86
#